data_AF-A0A1B0FKD6-F1
#
_entry.id   AF-A0A1B0FKD6-F1
#
_cell.length_a   1.000
_cell.length_b   1.000
_cell.length_c   1.000
_cell.angle_alpha   90.00
_cell.angle_beta   90.00
_cell.angle_gamma   90.00
#
_symmetry.space_group_name_H-M   'P 1'
#
loop_
_entity.id
_entity.type
_entity.pdbx_description
1 polymer ?
#
loop_
_entity_poly.entity_id
_entity_poly.type
_entity_poly.pdbx_seq_one_letter_code
_entity_poly.pdbx_strand_id
1 'polypeptide(L)'
;MDTIMLRSIEDMPPNFVGAESMRNLAAGVMNFAPDGFGHEIAESCLSDFERNFKGNNWGNNGPGVITRVMRKVCDTETIALMFDPKRCKGFHIFDRNIFYAISWEEWRDFFEPEKMEKTLSRTDHSYIAHFWNKKSVDFPVKVGIKSAFTTMAENNCPHVYKAIVNHFSHF
;
A
#
# COMPACT_ATOMS: atom_id res chain seq x y z
N MET A 1 -0.52 8.18 -10.74
CA MET A 1 0.53 7.69 -9.82
C MET A 1 -0.16 6.96 -8.69
N ASP A 2 0.27 5.75 -8.35
CA ASP A 2 -0.44 4.90 -7.38
C ASP A 2 0.13 5.04 -5.95
N THR A 3 1.43 5.27 -5.83
CA THR A 3 2.12 5.43 -4.54
C THR A 3 3.18 6.53 -4.60
N ILE A 4 3.53 7.07 -3.42
CA ILE A 4 4.76 7.84 -3.18
C ILE A 4 5.45 7.20 -1.97
N MET A 5 6.74 6.92 -2.12
CA MET A 5 7.58 6.50 -1.00
C MET A 5 7.91 7.72 -0.14
N LEU A 6 7.51 7.70 1.12
CA LEU A 6 7.76 8.77 2.11
C LEU A 6 9.05 8.52 2.90
N ARG A 7 9.42 7.25 3.07
CA ARG A 7 10.63 6.80 3.78
C ARG A 7 11.19 5.57 3.07
N SER A 8 12.51 5.42 3.06
CA SER A 8 13.15 4.25 2.43
C SER A 8 12.71 2.96 3.10
N ILE A 9 12.45 1.93 2.30
CA ILE A 9 12.16 0.55 2.76
C ILE A 9 13.36 -0.38 2.56
N GLU A 10 14.51 0.14 2.12
CA GLU A 10 15.70 -0.66 1.78
C GLU A 10 16.23 -1.45 2.98
N ASP A 11 16.14 -0.87 4.19
CA ASP A 11 16.59 -1.49 5.42
C ASP A 11 15.51 -2.36 6.11
N MET A 12 14.32 -2.51 5.50
CA MET A 12 13.31 -3.41 6.04
C MET A 12 13.76 -4.86 5.89
N PRO A 13 13.59 -5.71 6.93
CA PRO A 13 13.87 -7.13 6.79
C PRO A 13 12.97 -7.72 5.71
N PRO A 14 13.41 -8.72 4.93
CA PRO A 14 12.58 -9.36 3.93
C PRO A 14 11.40 -10.10 4.58
N ASN A 15 10.48 -10.61 3.76
CA ASN A 15 9.30 -11.37 4.18
C ASN A 15 8.28 -10.51 4.93
N PHE A 16 7.71 -9.55 4.23
CA PHE A 16 6.66 -8.71 4.79
C PHE A 16 5.54 -8.36 3.82
N VAL A 17 4.41 -7.97 4.41
CA VAL A 17 3.24 -7.41 3.74
C VAL A 17 2.55 -6.39 4.65
N GLY A 18 1.81 -5.45 4.07
CA GLY A 18 0.98 -4.53 4.83
C GLY A 18 -0.47 -5.00 4.99
N ALA A 19 -1.02 -4.82 6.18
CA ALA A 19 -2.46 -4.92 6.41
C ALA A 19 -3.18 -3.69 5.82
N GLU A 20 -4.13 -3.91 4.93
CA GLU A 20 -4.98 -2.84 4.40
C GLU A 20 -6.05 -2.43 5.41
N SER A 21 -6.58 -3.44 6.10
CA SER A 21 -7.72 -3.33 7.01
C SER A 21 -7.69 -4.49 8.01
N MET A 22 -8.64 -4.50 8.93
CA MET A 22 -8.82 -5.62 9.87
C MET A 22 -9.24 -6.94 9.20
N ARG A 23 -9.54 -6.92 7.90
CA ARG A 23 -10.04 -8.08 7.14
C ARG A 23 -9.08 -8.56 6.07
N ASN A 24 -8.27 -7.66 5.51
CA ASN A 24 -7.46 -7.93 4.33
C ASN A 24 -6.02 -7.43 4.51
N LEU A 25 -5.09 -8.24 4.02
CA LEU A 25 -3.76 -7.81 3.62
C LEU A 25 -3.85 -7.25 2.20
N ALA A 26 -3.00 -6.27 1.87
CA ALA A 26 -2.96 -5.71 0.52
C ALA A 26 -1.83 -6.30 -0.31
N ALA A 27 -2.06 -6.36 -1.63
CA ALA A 27 -1.05 -6.77 -2.60
C ALA A 27 -0.23 -5.58 -3.15
N GLY A 28 -0.37 -4.38 -2.57
CA GLY A 28 0.33 -3.18 -3.05
C GLY A 28 1.77 -3.05 -2.54
N VAL A 29 2.07 -3.64 -1.38
CA VAL A 29 3.41 -3.64 -0.76
C VAL A 29 3.67 -5.02 -0.19
N MET A 30 4.56 -5.77 -0.83
CA MET A 30 5.00 -7.09 -0.42
C MET A 30 6.49 -7.24 -0.70
N ASN A 31 7.19 -7.94 0.18
CA ASN A 31 8.57 -8.33 -0.01
C ASN A 31 8.71 -9.80 0.38
N PHE A 32 9.35 -10.58 -0.48
CA PHE A 32 9.63 -11.98 -0.27
C PHE A 32 11.13 -12.18 -0.44
N ALA A 33 11.75 -12.87 0.52
CA ALA A 33 13.12 -13.35 0.33
C ALA A 33 13.18 -14.21 -0.95
N PRO A 34 14.27 -14.11 -1.73
CA PRO A 34 14.39 -14.81 -3.00
C PRO A 34 14.50 -16.33 -2.83
N ASP A 35 14.82 -16.81 -1.62
CA ASP A 35 14.93 -18.20 -1.24
C ASP A 35 14.20 -18.49 0.08
N GLY A 36 14.17 -19.78 0.45
CA GLY A 36 13.58 -20.26 1.69
C GLY A 36 12.11 -19.89 1.86
N PHE A 37 11.72 -19.56 3.08
CA PHE A 37 10.32 -19.36 3.45
C PHE A 37 9.64 -18.23 2.65
N GLY A 38 10.36 -17.15 2.32
CA GLY A 38 9.83 -16.07 1.49
C GLY A 38 9.41 -16.55 0.10
N HIS A 39 10.28 -17.34 -0.53
CA HIS A 39 10.04 -17.92 -1.85
C HIS A 39 8.83 -18.88 -1.82
N GLU A 40 8.73 -19.72 -0.79
CA GLU A 40 7.59 -20.62 -0.60
C GLU A 40 6.25 -19.88 -0.48
N ILE A 41 6.23 -18.70 0.17
CA ILE A 41 5.04 -17.85 0.22
C ILE A 41 4.71 -17.27 -1.16
N ALA A 42 5.71 -16.84 -1.93
CA ALA A 42 5.49 -16.35 -3.28
C ALA A 42 4.91 -17.45 -4.21
N GLU A 43 5.45 -18.67 -4.15
CA GLU A 43 4.91 -19.83 -4.87
C GLU A 43 3.49 -20.19 -4.43
N SER A 44 3.22 -20.08 -3.13
CA SER A 44 1.88 -20.30 -2.57
C SER A 44 0.89 -19.25 -3.08
N CYS A 45 1.31 -18.00 -3.28
CA CYS A 45 0.48 -16.96 -3.88
C CYS A 45 0.14 -17.27 -5.34
N LEU A 46 1.10 -17.75 -6.14
CA LEU A 46 0.86 -18.17 -7.52
C LEU A 46 -0.13 -19.33 -7.59
N SER A 47 0.08 -20.35 -6.75
CA SER A 47 -0.81 -21.52 -6.67
C SER A 47 -2.22 -21.15 -6.21
N ASP A 48 -2.34 -20.24 -5.24
CA ASP A 48 -3.64 -19.76 -4.75
C ASP A 48 -4.36 -18.94 -5.82
N PHE A 49 -3.65 -18.06 -6.53
CA PHE A 49 -4.18 -17.28 -7.65
C PHE A 49 -4.73 -18.18 -8.75
N GLU A 50 -3.95 -19.17 -9.21
CA GLU A 50 -4.37 -20.11 -10.25
C GLU A 50 -5.68 -20.82 -9.87
N ARG A 51 -5.75 -21.37 -8.66
CA ARG A 51 -6.89 -22.18 -8.20
C ARG A 51 -8.14 -21.37 -7.87
N ASN A 52 -7.97 -20.12 -7.45
CA ASN A 52 -9.07 -19.29 -6.96
C ASN A 52 -9.35 -18.08 -7.85
N PHE A 53 -8.81 -18.03 -9.06
CA PHE A 53 -9.01 -16.92 -9.98
C PHE A 53 -10.50 -16.66 -10.24
N LYS A 54 -10.91 -15.39 -10.13
CA LYS A 54 -12.26 -14.93 -10.44
C LYS A 54 -12.19 -13.74 -11.38
N GLY A 55 -12.42 -13.95 -12.67
CA GLY A 55 -12.26 -12.90 -13.70
C GLY A 55 -13.10 -11.64 -13.48
N ASN A 56 -14.20 -11.73 -12.74
CA ASN A 56 -15.08 -10.62 -12.40
C ASN A 56 -14.83 -10.00 -11.01
N ASN A 57 -13.83 -10.47 -10.25
CA ASN A 57 -13.55 -10.01 -8.91
C ASN A 57 -12.07 -9.67 -8.74
N TRP A 58 -11.75 -8.40 -8.98
CA TRP A 58 -10.39 -7.87 -8.83
C TRP A 58 -9.83 -8.07 -7.41
N GLY A 59 -10.62 -7.81 -6.37
CA GLY A 59 -10.17 -7.92 -4.97
C GLY A 59 -9.80 -9.36 -4.58
N ASN A 60 -10.52 -10.35 -5.11
CA ASN A 60 -10.21 -11.77 -4.91
C ASN A 60 -8.84 -12.18 -5.48
N ASN A 61 -8.42 -11.52 -6.56
CA ASN A 61 -7.25 -11.86 -7.36
C ASN A 61 -5.99 -11.08 -6.92
N GLY A 62 -6.13 -9.98 -6.19
CA GLY A 62 -5.01 -9.23 -5.60
C GLY A 62 -4.95 -9.42 -4.07
N PRO A 63 -5.49 -8.49 -3.27
CA PRO A 63 -5.51 -8.58 -1.80
C PRO A 63 -6.01 -9.94 -1.25
N GLY A 64 -6.99 -10.55 -1.92
CA GLY A 64 -7.53 -11.85 -1.53
C GLY A 64 -6.53 -13.00 -1.58
N VAL A 65 -5.58 -12.99 -2.52
CA VAL A 65 -4.56 -14.05 -2.66
C VAL A 65 -3.65 -14.06 -1.44
N ILE A 66 -2.97 -12.95 -1.19
CA ILE A 66 -2.03 -12.86 -0.06
C ILE A 66 -2.76 -13.02 1.27
N THR A 67 -4.00 -12.54 1.39
CA THR A 67 -4.84 -12.76 2.58
C THR A 67 -5.11 -14.26 2.81
N ARG A 68 -5.53 -15.01 1.79
CA ARG A 68 -5.80 -16.46 1.92
C ARG A 68 -4.53 -17.25 2.24
N VAL A 69 -3.41 -16.91 1.61
CA VAL A 69 -2.11 -17.55 1.88
C VAL A 69 -1.70 -17.31 3.33
N MET A 70 -1.69 -16.06 3.78
CA MET A 70 -1.24 -15.74 5.14
C MET A 70 -2.18 -16.26 6.22
N ARG A 71 -3.49 -16.37 5.96
CA ARG A 71 -4.43 -17.04 6.89
C ARG A 71 -4.05 -18.50 7.15
N LYS A 72 -3.64 -19.23 6.11
CA LYS A 72 -3.15 -20.62 6.24
C LYS A 72 -1.80 -20.67 6.95
N VAL A 73 -0.89 -19.75 6.63
CA VAL A 73 0.47 -19.70 7.20
C VAL A 73 0.44 -19.37 8.70
N CYS A 74 -0.37 -18.38 9.07
CA CYS A 74 -0.49 -17.87 10.43
C CYS A 74 -1.56 -18.61 11.27
N ASP A 75 -2.26 -19.58 10.67
CA ASP A 75 -3.34 -20.36 11.29
C ASP A 75 -4.38 -19.48 12.00
N THR A 76 -4.91 -18.48 11.28
CA THR A 76 -5.94 -17.57 11.80
C THR A 76 -6.65 -16.81 10.69
N GLU A 77 -7.94 -16.52 10.87
CA GLU A 77 -8.70 -15.60 10.01
C GLU A 77 -8.59 -14.14 10.45
N THR A 78 -8.07 -13.89 11.66
CA THR A 78 -8.03 -12.55 12.28
C THR A 78 -6.71 -11.87 12.01
N ILE A 79 -6.72 -10.83 11.15
CA ILE A 79 -5.51 -10.07 10.76
C ILE A 79 -4.76 -9.51 11.98
N ALA A 80 -5.45 -9.03 13.00
CA ALA A 80 -4.81 -8.47 14.20
C ALA A 80 -3.92 -9.48 14.94
N LEU A 81 -4.25 -10.78 14.89
CA LEU A 81 -3.43 -11.83 15.50
C LEU A 81 -2.16 -12.11 14.69
N MET A 82 -2.14 -11.75 13.41
CA MET A 82 -1.01 -11.97 12.52
C MET A 82 0.13 -10.96 12.72
N PHE A 83 -0.10 -9.88 13.49
CA PHE A 83 0.94 -8.90 13.81
C PHE A 83 2.03 -9.48 14.73
N ASP A 84 1.78 -10.61 15.40
CA ASP A 84 2.83 -11.38 16.07
C ASP A 84 3.59 -12.24 15.04
N PRO A 85 4.86 -11.91 14.70
CA PRO A 85 5.59 -12.65 13.69
C PRO A 85 5.80 -14.11 14.05
N LYS A 86 5.78 -14.48 15.35
CA LYS A 86 5.93 -15.89 15.77
C LYS A 86 4.80 -16.75 15.24
N ARG A 87 3.57 -16.20 15.21
CA ARG A 87 2.41 -16.88 14.65
C ARG A 87 2.58 -17.11 13.14
N CYS A 88 3.15 -16.14 12.44
CA CYS A 88 3.36 -16.18 11.01
C CYS A 88 4.74 -16.74 10.61
N LYS A 89 5.36 -17.55 11.49
CA LYS A 89 6.65 -18.23 11.24
C LYS A 89 7.79 -17.27 10.84
N GLY A 90 7.78 -16.06 11.38
CA GLY A 90 8.74 -15.00 11.09
C GLY A 90 8.37 -14.09 9.93
N PHE A 91 7.25 -14.32 9.23
CA PHE A 91 6.74 -13.37 8.22
C PHE A 91 6.11 -12.15 8.90
N HIS A 92 6.52 -10.95 8.50
CA HIS A 92 6.08 -9.70 9.11
C HIS A 92 4.81 -9.16 8.46
N ILE A 93 3.74 -9.03 9.24
CA ILE A 93 2.54 -8.32 8.81
C ILE A 93 2.54 -6.97 9.49
N PHE A 94 2.83 -5.93 8.71
CA PHE A 94 2.84 -4.56 9.18
C PHE A 94 1.42 -4.04 9.38
N ASP A 95 1.24 -3.21 10.40
CA ASP A 95 -0.03 -2.55 10.63
C ASP A 95 -0.37 -1.56 9.52
N ARG A 96 -1.64 -1.18 9.48
CA ARG A 96 -2.18 -0.31 8.43
C ARG A 96 -1.46 1.04 8.34
N ASN A 97 -0.97 1.60 9.44
CA ASN A 97 -0.36 2.94 9.43
C ASN A 97 1.00 2.97 8.74
N ILE A 98 1.63 1.81 8.50
CA ILE A 98 2.93 1.73 7.82
C ILE A 98 2.81 1.99 6.32
N PHE A 99 1.75 1.46 5.67
CA PHE A 99 1.61 1.54 4.20
C PHE A 99 0.24 2.04 3.70
N TYR A 100 -0.79 2.02 4.54
CA TYR A 100 -2.20 2.24 4.17
C TYR A 100 -2.94 3.14 5.17
N ALA A 101 -2.25 4.13 5.75
CA ALA A 101 -2.79 4.98 6.81
C ALA A 101 -4.12 5.67 6.42
N ILE A 102 -4.29 6.01 5.14
CA ILE A 102 -5.53 6.49 4.53
C ILE A 102 -6.14 5.33 3.73
N SER A 103 -7.37 4.92 4.04
CA SER A 103 -7.98 3.78 3.36
C SER A 103 -8.58 4.18 2.02
N TRP A 104 -8.92 3.18 1.23
CA TRP A 104 -9.55 3.37 -0.06
C TRP A 104 -10.90 4.09 0.03
N GLU A 105 -11.59 4.10 1.17
CA GLU A 105 -12.82 4.88 1.38
C GLU A 105 -12.52 6.38 1.54
N GLU A 106 -11.36 6.72 2.10
CA GLU A 106 -10.91 8.08 2.42
C GLU A 106 -9.92 8.64 1.40
N TRP A 107 -9.78 8.01 0.22
CA TRP A 107 -8.74 8.35 -0.77
C TRP A 107 -8.73 9.83 -1.20
N ARG A 108 -9.88 10.52 -1.10
CA ARG A 108 -10.00 11.95 -1.43
C ARG A 108 -9.25 12.86 -0.47
N ASP A 109 -9.04 12.42 0.78
CA ASP A 109 -8.33 13.17 1.82
C ASP A 109 -6.89 13.55 1.38
N PHE A 110 -6.30 12.83 0.42
CA PHE A 110 -5.00 13.20 -0.17
C PHE A 110 -5.05 14.46 -1.01
N PHE A 111 -6.18 14.74 -1.66
CA PHE A 111 -6.30 15.77 -2.68
C PHE A 111 -7.05 17.01 -2.21
N GLU A 112 -7.86 16.88 -1.15
CA GLU A 112 -8.65 17.96 -0.55
C GLU A 112 -7.78 18.88 0.35
N PRO A 113 -7.61 20.18 0.02
CA PRO A 113 -6.80 21.12 0.81
C PRO A 113 -7.22 21.21 2.28
N GLU A 114 -8.51 21.16 2.56
CA GLU A 114 -9.10 21.21 3.91
C GLU A 114 -8.78 19.97 4.76
N LYS A 115 -8.38 18.86 4.14
CA LYS A 115 -7.97 17.63 4.82
C LYS A 115 -6.46 17.51 4.98
N MET A 116 -5.70 18.40 4.34
CA MET A 116 -4.24 18.30 4.20
C MET A 116 -3.52 18.03 5.53
N GLU A 117 -3.76 18.84 6.56
CA GLU A 117 -3.09 18.70 7.86
C GLU A 117 -3.38 17.34 8.52
N LYS A 118 -4.66 16.93 8.52
CA LYS A 118 -5.09 15.63 9.04
C LYS A 118 -4.43 14.49 8.26
N THR A 119 -4.38 14.57 6.94
CA THR A 119 -3.81 13.54 6.07
C THR A 119 -2.30 13.41 6.28
N LEU A 120 -1.59 14.53 6.33
CA LEU A 120 -0.15 14.55 6.62
C LEU A 120 0.14 13.98 8.01
N SER A 121 -0.62 14.37 9.03
CA SER A 121 -0.45 13.84 10.40
C SER A 121 -0.66 12.32 10.46
N ARG A 122 -1.67 11.79 9.77
CA ARG A 122 -1.93 10.34 9.70
C ARG A 122 -0.84 9.55 8.98
N THR A 123 -0.11 10.19 8.07
CA THR A 123 0.90 9.56 7.21
C THR A 123 2.33 9.83 7.68
N ASP A 124 2.50 10.58 8.78
CA ASP A 124 3.81 10.99 9.29
C ASP A 124 4.75 9.80 9.55
N HIS A 125 4.21 8.69 10.05
CA HIS A 125 4.96 7.47 10.34
C HIS A 125 4.89 6.43 9.20
N SER A 126 4.19 6.74 8.11
CA SER A 126 4.07 5.82 6.97
C SER A 126 5.33 5.81 6.14
N TYR A 127 5.65 4.65 5.56
CA TYR A 127 6.72 4.51 4.56
C TYR A 127 6.22 4.80 3.16
N ILE A 128 4.94 4.55 2.90
CA ILE A 128 4.31 4.75 1.60
C ILE A 128 2.97 5.45 1.79
N ALA A 129 2.71 6.46 0.96
CA ALA A 129 1.37 6.98 0.72
C ALA A 129 0.76 6.26 -0.49
N HIS A 130 -0.32 5.51 -0.29
CA HIS A 130 -1.04 4.81 -1.35
C HIS A 130 -2.31 5.59 -1.76
N PHE A 131 -2.38 6.02 -3.02
CA PHE A 131 -3.40 6.93 -3.54
C PHE A 131 -4.58 6.22 -4.19
N TRP A 132 -4.62 4.88 -4.15
CA TRP A 132 -5.73 4.07 -4.65
C TRP A 132 -6.08 4.40 -6.10
N ASN A 133 -5.15 4.27 -7.05
CA ASN A 133 -5.30 4.72 -8.44
C ASN A 133 -6.63 4.27 -9.08
N LYS A 134 -7.09 3.05 -8.80
CA LYS A 134 -8.39 2.58 -9.29
C LYS A 134 -9.58 3.49 -8.90
N LYS A 135 -9.48 4.17 -7.75
CA LYS A 135 -10.46 5.14 -7.24
C LYS A 135 -10.12 6.58 -7.63
N SER A 136 -8.84 6.93 -7.69
CA SER A 136 -8.38 8.30 -7.90
C SER A 136 -8.07 8.67 -9.36
N VAL A 137 -8.11 7.71 -10.29
CA VAL A 137 -7.72 7.91 -11.71
C VAL A 137 -8.43 9.09 -12.38
N ASP A 138 -9.72 9.29 -12.10
CA ASP A 138 -10.52 10.35 -12.71
C ASP A 138 -10.54 11.63 -11.88
N PHE A 139 -9.78 11.69 -10.78
CA PHE A 139 -9.73 12.88 -9.94
C PHE A 139 -8.72 13.89 -10.50
N PRO A 140 -9.16 15.09 -10.92
CA PRO A 140 -8.27 16.08 -11.49
C PRO A 140 -7.41 16.71 -10.40
N VAL A 141 -6.11 16.40 -10.40
CA VAL A 141 -5.14 17.11 -9.57
C VAL A 141 -4.91 18.49 -10.16
N LYS A 142 -5.22 19.53 -9.39
CA LYS A 142 -4.99 20.93 -9.78
C LYS A 142 -3.56 21.33 -9.42
N VAL A 143 -2.71 21.50 -10.43
CA VAL A 143 -1.34 22.00 -10.26
C VAL A 143 -1.39 23.38 -9.58
N GLY A 144 -0.53 23.59 -8.58
CA GLY A 144 -0.48 24.84 -7.80
C GLY A 144 -1.41 24.89 -6.59
N ILE A 145 -2.34 23.94 -6.43
CA ILE A 145 -3.12 23.82 -5.18
C ILE A 145 -2.35 22.97 -4.16
N LYS A 146 -2.20 23.52 -2.96
CA LYS A 146 -1.56 22.82 -1.84
C LYS A 146 -2.53 21.79 -1.25
N SER A 147 -2.13 20.53 -1.26
CA SER A 147 -2.82 19.39 -0.66
C SER A 147 -1.79 18.43 -0.07
N ALA A 148 -2.24 17.37 0.60
CA ALA A 148 -1.33 16.35 1.11
C ALA A 148 -0.57 15.67 -0.05
N PHE A 149 -1.24 15.36 -1.15
CA PHE A 149 -0.63 14.80 -2.36
C PHE A 149 0.48 15.69 -2.92
N THR A 150 0.20 16.98 -3.19
CA THR A 150 1.19 17.88 -3.79
C THR A 150 2.36 18.12 -2.86
N THR A 151 2.13 18.20 -1.55
CA THR A 151 3.18 18.32 -0.54
C THR A 151 4.07 17.08 -0.47
N MET A 152 3.48 15.88 -0.47
CA MET A 152 4.24 14.63 -0.50
C MET A 152 5.05 14.50 -1.80
N ALA A 153 4.47 14.85 -2.95
CA ALA A 153 5.13 14.79 -4.24
C ALA A 153 6.30 15.78 -4.34
N GLU A 154 6.12 17.02 -3.85
CA GLU A 154 7.17 18.03 -3.81
C GLU A 154 8.34 17.60 -2.92
N ASN A 155 8.04 17.06 -1.73
CA ASN A 155 9.07 16.69 -0.76
C ASN A 155 9.83 15.41 -1.14
N ASN A 156 9.14 14.40 -1.69
CA ASN A 156 9.73 13.06 -1.89
C ASN A 156 10.07 12.77 -3.36
N CYS A 157 9.52 13.53 -4.31
CA CYS A 157 9.79 13.39 -5.74
C CYS A 157 10.07 14.76 -6.40
N PRO A 158 10.98 15.60 -5.87
CA PRO A 158 11.11 17.01 -6.24
C PRO A 158 11.40 17.24 -7.73
N HIS A 159 12.20 16.37 -8.35
CA HIS A 159 12.52 16.49 -9.78
C HIS A 159 11.30 16.20 -10.67
N VAL A 160 10.55 15.16 -10.36
CA VAL A 160 9.33 14.78 -11.09
C VAL A 160 8.26 15.85 -10.88
N TYR A 161 8.06 16.28 -9.63
CA TYR A 161 7.09 17.33 -9.31
C TYR A 161 7.40 18.63 -10.04
N LYS A 162 8.66 19.09 -10.03
CA LYS A 162 9.09 20.28 -10.77
C LYS A 162 8.87 20.16 -12.27
N ALA A 163 9.16 19.00 -12.87
CA ALA A 163 8.93 18.77 -14.29
C ALA A 163 7.44 18.88 -14.66
N ILE A 164 6.56 18.32 -13.83
CA ILE A 164 5.10 18.40 -13.99
C ILE A 164 4.62 19.84 -13.85
N VAL A 165 5.01 20.54 -12.78
CA VAL A 165 4.63 21.95 -12.56
C VAL A 165 5.05 22.82 -13.73
N ASN A 166 6.29 22.67 -14.21
CA ASN A 166 6.79 23.43 -15.36
C ASN A 166 5.95 23.14 -16.62
N HIS A 167 5.67 21.87 -16.91
CA HIS A 167 4.90 21.49 -18.08
C HIS A 167 3.50 22.13 -18.09
N PHE A 168 2.82 22.14 -16.95
CA PHE A 168 1.46 22.69 -16.83
C PHE A 168 1.42 24.21 -16.57
N SER A 169 2.55 24.84 -16.23
CA SER A 169 2.63 26.31 -16.08
C SER A 169 2.59 27.08 -17.40
N HIS A 170 2.69 26.38 -18.54
CA HIS A 170 2.64 26.95 -19.89
C HIS A 170 1.24 26.89 -20.53
N PHE A 171 0.24 26.43 -19.79
CA PHE A 171 -1.17 26.34 -20.18
C PHE A 171 -2.05 27.04 -19.14
#